data_AF-A0A8T2RCU7-F1
#
_entry.id   AF-A0A8T2RCU7-F1
#
_cell.length_a   1.000
_cell.length_b   1.000
_cell.length_c   1.000
_cell.angle_alpha   90.00
_cell.angle_beta   90.00
_cell.angle_gamma   90.00
#
_symmetry.space_group_name_H-M   'P 1'
#
loop_
_entity.id
_entity.type
_entity.pdbx_description
1 polymer ?
#
loop_
_entity_poly.entity_id
_entity_poly.type
_entity_poly.pdbx_seq_one_letter_code
_entity_poly.pdbx_strand_id
1 'polypeptide(L)'
;MDDEQTSHRAQFDFSNRVTAGETQNDEDARRVAAGNSTQENKVLEWKTTLHQIGLDVVRTDRSLEFYEKPSNLAKLWDILAIYSWLDPDIGYCQGMSDLCSPMVVLFHNEADAFWCFERLMHRLRENFRCTDQAVGVQKQLANLGLVLQVIDPKLYKHLDELGGGSFIFAFRMLMVLFRREFSFSDSLYLWEIMWALEFDPDEGHPSDVRGKQPVIHVSRHPIRDGWILRRGRTLYKWGKFERQNIKYGEGDAHEIPIVVFCAASIFESQRLRLQGAVGLDEVLKILNDVTGKLDAKKACKEALKLHKKYLLKAASMGGRRH
;
A
#
# COMPACT_ATOMS: atom_id res chain seq x y z
N MET A 1 -40.32 57.23 -52.40
CA MET A 1 -39.93 58.28 -51.46
C MET A 1 -39.91 57.65 -50.07
N ASP A 2 -39.12 56.59 -49.88
CA ASP A 2 -37.65 56.53 -49.83
C ASP A 2 -37.06 56.96 -48.48
N ASP A 3 -37.64 56.54 -47.35
CA ASP A 3 -37.04 56.84 -46.04
C ASP A 3 -37.22 55.75 -44.95
N GLU A 4 -37.49 54.49 -45.31
CA GLU A 4 -37.66 53.43 -44.28
C GLU A 4 -36.87 52.13 -44.52
N GLN A 5 -35.98 52.10 -45.53
CA GLN A 5 -35.16 50.91 -45.84
C GLN A 5 -33.66 51.06 -45.52
N THR A 6 -33.24 52.21 -44.98
CA THR A 6 -31.84 52.49 -44.64
C THR A 6 -31.51 52.27 -43.16
N SER A 7 -32.52 52.12 -42.28
CA SER A 7 -32.31 51.90 -40.84
C SER A 7 -32.03 50.43 -40.47
N HIS A 8 -32.69 49.48 -41.15
CA HIS A 8 -32.57 48.05 -40.82
C HIS A 8 -31.25 47.40 -41.27
N ARG A 9 -30.51 48.02 -42.21
CA ARG A 9 -29.22 47.47 -42.69
C ARG A 9 -28.03 47.84 -41.81
N ALA A 10 -28.15 48.89 -40.99
CA ALA A 10 -27.12 49.29 -40.02
C ALA A 10 -27.21 48.53 -38.69
N GLN A 11 -28.40 48.02 -38.31
CA GLN A 11 -28.56 47.22 -37.09
C GLN A 11 -28.18 45.74 -37.25
N PHE A 12 -28.28 45.19 -38.46
CA PHE A 12 -27.93 43.79 -38.71
C PHE A 12 -26.41 43.54 -38.78
N ASP A 13 -25.61 44.58 -39.08
CA ASP A 13 -24.15 44.48 -39.15
C ASP A 13 -23.46 44.77 -37.80
N PHE A 14 -24.21 45.34 -36.83
CA PHE A 14 -23.73 45.52 -35.45
C PHE A 14 -23.90 44.24 -34.62
N SER A 15 -24.95 43.45 -34.87
CA SER A 15 -25.19 42.20 -34.14
C SER A 15 -24.27 41.05 -34.58
N ASN A 16 -23.76 41.06 -35.82
CA ASN A 16 -22.83 40.05 -36.32
C ASN A 16 -21.33 40.40 -36.13
N ARG A 17 -21.01 41.62 -35.67
CA ARG A 17 -19.65 41.98 -35.23
C ARG A 17 -19.40 41.75 -33.75
N VAL A 18 -20.44 41.58 -32.94
CA VAL A 18 -20.32 41.26 -31.51
C VAL A 18 -20.06 39.76 -31.28
N THR A 19 -20.32 38.90 -32.27
CA THR A 19 -20.14 37.44 -32.20
C THR A 19 -18.95 36.90 -33.00
N ALA A 20 -18.01 37.76 -33.40
CA ALA A 20 -16.79 37.37 -34.12
C ALA A 20 -15.50 37.92 -33.48
N GLY A 21 -15.53 38.10 -32.16
CA GLY A 21 -14.42 38.67 -31.39
C GLY A 21 -14.25 38.03 -30.02
N GLU A 22 -14.50 36.73 -29.87
CA GLU A 22 -13.85 35.98 -28.79
C GLU A 22 -12.37 35.91 -29.18
N THR A 23 -11.62 36.94 -28.77
CA THR A 23 -10.17 36.96 -28.98
C THR A 23 -9.57 35.77 -28.26
N GLN A 24 -8.53 35.16 -28.85
CA GLN A 24 -7.74 34.09 -28.22
C GLN A 24 -7.41 34.40 -26.74
N ASN A 25 -7.27 35.69 -26.40
CA ASN A 25 -7.05 36.22 -25.06
C ASN A 25 -8.18 35.94 -24.04
N ASP A 26 -9.45 35.88 -24.45
CA ASP A 26 -10.57 35.60 -23.53
C ASP A 26 -10.69 34.10 -23.22
N GLU A 27 -10.40 33.23 -24.20
CA GLU A 27 -10.25 31.80 -23.95
C GLU A 27 -9.04 31.51 -23.06
N ASP A 28 -7.90 32.15 -23.33
CA ASP A 28 -6.70 32.01 -22.51
C ASP A 28 -6.92 32.56 -21.09
N ALA A 29 -7.64 33.68 -20.92
CA ALA A 29 -8.02 34.19 -19.61
C ALA A 29 -8.97 33.24 -18.86
N ARG A 30 -9.95 32.64 -19.54
CA ARG A 30 -10.84 31.61 -18.95
C ARG A 30 -10.07 30.34 -18.56
N ARG A 31 -9.11 29.90 -19.38
CA ARG A 31 -8.23 28.75 -19.07
C ARG A 31 -7.30 29.04 -17.89
N VAL A 32 -6.75 30.24 -17.80
CA VAL A 32 -5.93 30.69 -16.65
C VAL A 32 -6.78 30.81 -15.38
N ALA A 33 -7.99 31.37 -15.47
CA ALA A 33 -8.90 31.45 -14.32
C ALA A 33 -9.39 30.07 -13.86
N ALA A 34 -9.69 29.16 -14.79
CA ALA A 34 -10.04 27.77 -14.47
C ALA A 34 -8.84 26.98 -13.90
N GLY A 35 -7.63 27.24 -14.39
CA GLY A 35 -6.39 26.67 -13.83
C GLY A 35 -6.13 27.17 -12.40
N ASN A 36 -6.33 28.46 -12.15
CA ASN A 36 -6.20 29.06 -10.82
C ASN A 36 -7.25 28.53 -9.84
N SER A 37 -8.52 28.43 -10.24
CA SER A 37 -9.57 27.88 -9.36
C SER A 37 -9.36 26.39 -9.06
N THR A 38 -8.83 25.63 -10.02
CA THR A 38 -8.45 24.22 -9.80
C THR A 38 -7.28 24.09 -8.83
N GLN A 39 -6.27 24.97 -8.94
CA GLN A 39 -5.13 24.98 -8.02
C GLN A 39 -5.53 25.44 -6.62
N GLU A 40 -6.39 26.45 -6.49
CA GLU A 40 -6.94 26.91 -5.21
C GLU A 40 -7.74 25.81 -4.51
N ASN A 41 -8.56 25.07 -5.26
CA ASN A 41 -9.30 23.92 -4.72
C ASN A 41 -8.36 22.82 -4.21
N LYS A 42 -7.29 22.50 -4.95
CA LYS A 42 -6.26 21.53 -4.51
C LYS A 42 -5.55 22.00 -3.23
N VAL A 43 -5.21 23.28 -3.14
CA VAL A 43 -4.59 23.86 -1.93
C VAL A 43 -5.55 23.77 -0.75
N LEU A 44 -6.83 24.05 -0.96
CA LEU A 44 -7.85 23.98 0.09
C LEU A 44 -8.01 22.55 0.60
N GLU A 45 -8.14 21.58 -0.31
CA GLU A 45 -8.23 20.16 0.03
C GLU A 45 -6.98 19.69 0.80
N TRP A 46 -5.78 19.99 0.31
CA TRP A 46 -4.55 19.66 1.01
C TRP A 46 -4.49 20.27 2.42
N LYS A 47 -4.89 21.53 2.59
CA LYS A 47 -4.96 22.18 3.91
C LYS A 47 -5.89 21.45 4.89
N THR A 48 -6.98 20.84 4.40
CA THR A 48 -7.85 20.02 5.27
C THR A 48 -7.14 18.74 5.76
N THR A 49 -6.26 18.15 4.94
CA THR A 49 -5.47 16.97 5.34
C THR A 49 -4.44 17.29 6.42
N LEU A 50 -3.88 18.51 6.41
CA LEU A 50 -2.84 18.93 7.37
C LEU A 50 -3.30 18.85 8.84
N HIS A 51 -4.59 19.11 9.09
CA HIS A 51 -5.16 18.98 10.42
C HIS A 51 -5.13 17.53 10.90
N GLN A 52 -5.55 16.59 10.07
CA GLN A 52 -5.53 15.15 10.38
C GLN A 52 -4.10 14.65 10.58
N ILE A 53 -3.14 15.12 9.77
CA ILE A 53 -1.71 14.82 9.94
C ILE A 53 -1.25 15.28 11.32
N GLY A 54 -1.58 16.51 11.73
CA GLY A 54 -1.22 17.03 13.05
C GLY A 54 -1.74 16.17 14.20
N LEU A 55 -2.99 15.73 14.14
CA LEU A 55 -3.58 14.83 15.15
C LEU A 55 -2.85 13.49 15.21
N ASP A 56 -2.43 12.96 14.07
CA ASP A 56 -1.75 11.66 13.97
C ASP A 56 -0.30 11.72 14.43
N VAL A 57 0.41 12.79 14.09
CA VAL A 57 1.79 13.04 14.52
C VAL A 57 1.87 13.06 16.05
N VAL A 58 0.99 13.80 16.71
CA VAL A 58 1.00 13.94 18.18
C VAL A 58 0.75 12.61 18.90
N ARG A 59 0.05 11.65 18.25
CA ARG A 59 -0.22 10.33 18.83
C ARG A 59 0.78 9.25 18.44
N THR A 60 1.67 9.50 17.49
CA THR A 60 2.60 8.49 16.93
C THR A 60 3.75 8.22 17.88
N ASP A 61 4.01 6.93 18.14
CA ASP A 61 5.15 6.41 18.92
C ASP A 61 5.53 7.22 20.18
N ARG A 62 4.53 7.74 20.91
CA ARG A 62 4.71 8.61 22.09
C ARG A 62 5.56 8.04 23.21
N SER A 63 5.78 6.73 23.24
CA SER A 63 6.67 6.09 24.21
C SER A 63 8.16 6.21 23.86
N LEU A 64 8.50 6.69 22.65
CA LEU A 64 9.89 6.90 22.25
C LEU A 64 10.36 8.29 22.71
N GLU A 65 11.43 8.32 23.49
CA GLU A 65 12.11 9.56 23.93
C GLU A 65 12.46 10.47 22.75
N PHE A 66 12.70 9.90 21.57
CA PHE A 66 12.94 10.63 20.34
C PHE A 66 11.87 11.70 20.05
N TYR A 67 10.60 11.41 20.30
CA TYR A 67 9.49 12.33 20.02
C TYR A 67 9.19 13.33 21.15
N GLU A 68 9.94 13.31 22.25
CA GLU A 68 9.86 14.37 23.26
C GLU A 68 10.38 15.70 22.70
N LYS A 69 11.26 15.66 21.70
CA LYS A 69 11.77 16.85 21.01
C LYS A 69 10.75 17.34 19.97
N PRO A 70 10.22 18.59 20.10
CA PRO A 70 9.26 19.13 19.15
C PRO A 70 9.78 19.21 17.71
N SER A 71 11.10 19.35 17.52
CA SER A 71 11.74 19.34 16.20
C SER A 71 11.55 18.02 15.46
N ASN A 72 11.50 16.89 16.18
CA ASN A 72 11.33 15.57 15.58
C ASN A 72 9.87 15.32 15.18
N LEU A 73 8.92 15.86 15.95
CA LEU A 73 7.50 15.88 15.56
C LEU A 73 7.26 16.78 14.36
N ALA A 74 7.90 17.96 14.31
CA ALA A 74 7.83 18.86 13.16
C ALA A 74 8.34 18.15 11.89
N LYS A 75 9.50 17.50 11.96
CA LYS A 75 10.06 16.69 10.87
C LYS A 75 9.11 15.60 10.37
N LEU A 76 8.43 14.90 11.28
CA LEU A 76 7.42 13.89 10.92
C LEU A 76 6.21 14.52 10.21
N TRP A 77 5.76 15.68 10.69
CA TRP A 77 4.66 16.42 10.09
C TRP A 77 5.03 16.94 8.69
N ASP A 78 6.21 17.53 8.53
CA ASP A 78 6.69 18.11 7.26
C ASP A 78 6.77 17.04 6.16
N ILE A 79 7.36 15.88 6.45
CA ILE A 79 7.45 14.77 5.49
C ILE A 79 6.07 14.29 5.05
N LEU A 80 5.12 14.12 5.99
CA LEU A 80 3.77 13.67 5.69
C LEU A 80 2.99 14.71 4.88
N ALA A 81 3.15 16.00 5.22
CA ALA A 81 2.51 17.11 4.52
C ALA A 81 3.03 17.26 3.09
N ILE A 82 4.35 17.10 2.89
CA ILE A 82 4.96 17.13 1.56
C ILE A 82 4.50 15.92 0.73
N TYR A 83 4.49 14.72 1.32
CA TYR A 83 4.03 13.53 0.60
C TYR A 83 2.58 13.67 0.15
N SER A 84 1.67 14.15 1.02
CA SER A 84 0.25 14.28 0.68
C SER A 84 -0.02 15.30 -0.43
N TRP A 85 0.90 16.24 -0.64
CA TRP A 85 0.88 17.16 -1.79
C TRP A 85 1.38 16.50 -3.08
N LEU A 86 2.38 15.61 -2.98
CA LEU A 86 3.06 15.01 -4.14
C LEU A 86 2.28 13.85 -4.78
N ASP A 87 1.59 13.04 -3.98
CA ASP A 87 0.70 11.96 -4.48
C ASP A 87 -0.75 12.24 -4.06
N PRO A 88 -1.46 13.18 -4.72
CA PRO A 88 -2.82 13.57 -4.33
C PRO A 88 -3.85 12.44 -4.53
N ASP A 89 -3.55 11.42 -5.35
CA ASP A 89 -4.43 10.25 -5.52
C ASP A 89 -4.56 9.45 -4.23
N ILE A 90 -3.50 9.42 -3.40
CA ILE A 90 -3.48 8.78 -2.09
C ILE A 90 -3.66 9.79 -0.97
N GLY A 91 -3.05 10.98 -1.12
CA GLY A 91 -3.02 12.03 -0.13
C GLY A 91 -2.41 11.56 1.18
N TYR A 92 -3.09 11.88 2.29
CA TYR A 92 -2.76 11.37 3.61
C TYR A 92 -3.86 10.42 4.10
N CYS A 93 -3.46 9.21 4.48
CA CYS A 93 -4.31 8.22 5.10
C CYS A 93 -3.83 7.89 6.52
N GLN A 94 -4.78 7.66 7.43
CA GLN A 94 -4.46 7.22 8.79
C GLN A 94 -3.62 5.94 8.76
N GLY A 95 -2.51 5.96 9.53
CA GLY A 95 -1.52 4.87 9.57
C GLY A 95 -0.24 5.20 8.82
N MET A 96 -0.24 6.19 7.91
CA MET A 96 0.99 6.64 7.24
C MET A 96 2.00 7.24 8.23
N SER A 97 1.54 7.88 9.31
CA SER A 97 2.44 8.38 10.36
C SER A 97 3.25 7.26 11.03
N ASP A 98 2.66 6.07 11.17
CA ASP A 98 3.34 4.88 11.72
C ASP A 98 4.42 4.36 10.79
N LEU A 99 4.20 4.45 9.47
CA LEU A 99 5.18 4.08 8.45
C LEU A 99 6.30 5.11 8.32
N CYS A 100 5.98 6.39 8.47
CA CYS A 100 6.96 7.47 8.38
C CYS A 100 7.84 7.57 9.62
N SER A 101 7.31 7.27 10.80
CA SER A 101 8.02 7.40 12.08
C SER A 101 9.41 6.72 12.07
N PRO A 102 9.55 5.46 11.63
CA PRO A 102 10.86 4.82 11.49
C PRO A 102 11.85 5.58 10.60
N MET A 103 11.39 6.20 9.51
CA MET A 103 12.27 6.98 8.62
C MET A 103 12.78 8.24 9.33
N VAL A 104 11.94 8.92 10.10
CA VAL A 104 12.32 10.11 10.87
C VAL A 104 13.34 9.77 11.95
N VAL A 105 13.16 8.62 12.62
CA VAL A 105 14.07 8.14 13.68
C VAL A 105 15.41 7.70 13.12
N LEU A 106 15.44 7.00 11.98
CA LEU A 106 16.65 6.43 11.41
C LEU A 106 17.53 7.45 10.69
N PHE A 107 16.93 8.43 10.00
CA PHE A 107 17.67 9.38 9.18
C PHE A 107 17.78 10.73 9.87
N HIS A 108 19.01 11.23 10.04
CA HIS A 108 19.23 12.58 10.57
C HIS A 108 18.75 13.65 9.58
N ASN A 109 19.09 13.50 8.30
CA ASN A 109 18.64 14.38 7.23
C ASN A 109 17.15 14.16 6.94
N GLU A 110 16.42 15.24 6.75
CA GLU A 110 14.99 15.20 6.44
C GLU A 110 14.68 14.82 5.00
N ALA A 111 15.52 15.25 4.05
CA ALA A 111 15.38 14.83 2.66
C ALA A 111 15.57 13.32 2.50
N ASP A 112 16.55 12.73 3.19
CA ASP A 112 16.79 11.28 3.14
C ASP A 112 15.61 10.50 3.74
N ALA A 113 15.07 10.99 4.87
CA ALA A 113 13.87 10.43 5.49
C ALA A 113 12.67 10.50 4.54
N PHE A 114 12.47 11.66 3.88
CA PHE A 114 11.41 11.85 2.90
C PHE A 114 11.51 10.87 1.74
N TRP A 115 12.68 10.74 1.09
CA TRP A 115 12.83 9.85 -0.06
C TRP A 115 12.70 8.38 0.32
N CYS A 116 13.15 7.98 1.51
CA CYS A 116 12.92 6.63 2.01
C CYS A 116 11.44 6.37 2.29
N PHE A 117 10.72 7.35 2.86
CA PHE A 117 9.28 7.26 3.10
C PHE A 117 8.48 7.23 1.79
N GLU A 118 8.79 8.11 0.83
CA GLU A 118 8.18 8.11 -0.49
C GLU A 118 8.35 6.75 -1.16
N ARG A 119 9.57 6.17 -1.10
CA ARG A 119 9.81 4.86 -1.70
C ARG A 119 9.07 3.73 -0.98
N LEU A 120 8.92 3.81 0.34
CA LEU A 120 8.09 2.88 1.11
C LEU A 120 6.61 3.00 0.68
N MET A 121 6.10 4.22 0.59
CA MET A 121 4.72 4.47 0.18
C MET A 121 4.46 4.03 -1.25
N HIS A 122 5.41 4.19 -2.15
CA HIS A 122 5.32 3.66 -3.50
C HIS A 122 5.15 2.12 -3.49
N ARG A 123 5.78 1.37 -2.57
CA ARG A 123 5.53 -0.08 -2.42
C ARG A 123 4.16 -0.38 -1.83
N LEU A 124 3.67 0.47 -0.92
CA LEU A 124 2.42 0.27 -0.18
C LEU A 124 1.23 1.01 -0.79
N ARG A 125 1.41 1.67 -1.93
CA ARG A 125 0.46 2.61 -2.51
C ARG A 125 -0.93 1.98 -2.65
N GLU A 126 -0.95 0.75 -3.15
CA GLU A 126 -2.19 0.00 -3.32
C GLU A 126 -2.90 -0.29 -2.00
N ASN A 127 -2.21 -0.43 -0.86
CA ASN A 127 -2.85 -0.65 0.44
C ASN A 127 -3.69 0.55 0.89
N PHE A 128 -3.28 1.76 0.49
CA PHE A 128 -3.92 3.02 0.86
C PHE A 128 -4.91 3.51 -0.19
N ARG A 129 -5.02 2.80 -1.32
CA ARG A 129 -6.00 3.13 -2.36
C ARG A 129 -7.40 2.82 -1.84
N CYS A 130 -8.22 3.86 -1.72
CA CYS A 130 -9.65 3.75 -1.49
C CYS A 130 -10.38 4.01 -2.79
N THR A 131 -11.10 3.01 -3.28
CA THR A 131 -12.04 3.16 -4.40
C THR A 131 -13.46 2.98 -3.87
N ASP A 132 -14.46 3.41 -4.65
CA ASP A 132 -15.88 3.25 -4.29
C ASP A 132 -16.29 1.78 -4.03
N GLN A 133 -15.47 0.81 -4.46
CA GLN A 133 -15.77 -0.62 -4.48
C GLN A 133 -14.86 -1.46 -3.57
N ALA A 134 -13.64 -0.98 -3.26
CA ALA A 134 -12.65 -1.77 -2.54
C ALA A 134 -11.63 -0.89 -1.78
N VAL A 135 -11.24 -1.39 -0.61
CA VAL A 135 -10.08 -0.90 0.16
C VAL A 135 -8.85 -1.71 -0.26
N GLY A 136 -7.73 -1.04 -0.50
CA GLY A 136 -6.47 -1.61 -0.96
C GLY A 136 -6.01 -2.93 -0.35
N VAL A 137 -6.15 -3.05 0.98
CA VAL A 137 -5.70 -4.22 1.75
C VAL A 137 -6.60 -5.46 1.53
N GLN A 138 -7.78 -5.31 0.92
CA GLN A 138 -8.74 -6.42 0.73
C GLN A 138 -8.15 -7.61 -0.05
N LYS A 139 -7.32 -7.37 -1.10
CA LYS A 139 -6.64 -8.46 -1.82
C LYS A 139 -5.73 -9.24 -0.86
N GLN A 140 -5.00 -8.57 0.02
CA GLN A 140 -4.11 -9.23 0.97
C GLN A 140 -4.89 -10.01 2.06
N LEU A 141 -6.04 -9.49 2.51
CA LEU A 141 -6.92 -10.20 3.44
C LEU A 141 -7.54 -11.45 2.80
N ALA A 142 -8.00 -11.35 1.56
CA ALA A 142 -8.48 -12.50 0.80
C ALA A 142 -7.36 -13.55 0.63
N ASN A 143 -6.15 -13.12 0.29
CA ASN A 143 -4.98 -13.99 0.21
C ASN A 143 -4.66 -14.66 1.55
N LEU A 144 -4.81 -13.95 2.69
CA LEU A 144 -4.65 -14.54 4.02
C LEU A 144 -5.66 -15.67 4.26
N GLY A 145 -6.92 -15.44 3.90
CA GLY A 145 -7.97 -16.45 3.94
C GLY A 145 -7.61 -17.69 3.11
N LEU A 146 -7.17 -17.48 1.85
CA LEU A 146 -6.72 -18.56 0.96
C LEU A 146 -5.55 -19.34 1.56
N VAL A 147 -4.52 -18.65 2.07
CA VAL A 147 -3.37 -19.30 2.70
C VAL A 147 -3.81 -20.16 3.88
N LEU A 148 -4.64 -19.62 4.78
CA LEU A 148 -5.13 -20.37 5.94
C LEU A 148 -6.01 -21.56 5.53
N GLN A 149 -6.87 -21.41 4.52
CA GLN A 149 -7.70 -22.50 3.99
C GLN A 149 -6.85 -23.68 3.49
N VAL A 150 -5.70 -23.41 2.88
CA VAL A 150 -4.79 -24.46 2.38
C VAL A 150 -3.90 -25.04 3.49
N ILE A 151 -3.40 -24.18 4.37
CA ILE A 151 -2.40 -24.57 5.38
C ILE A 151 -3.03 -25.22 6.60
N ASP A 152 -4.12 -24.64 7.11
CA ASP A 152 -4.90 -25.08 8.27
C ASP A 152 -6.42 -24.90 8.02
N PRO A 153 -7.04 -25.80 7.23
CA PRO A 153 -8.45 -25.71 6.88
C PRO A 153 -9.40 -25.70 8.10
N LYS A 154 -8.98 -26.33 9.21
CA LYS A 154 -9.78 -26.39 10.44
C LYS A 154 -9.85 -25.03 11.11
N LEU A 155 -8.71 -24.35 11.24
CA LEU A 155 -8.68 -22.99 11.77
C LEU A 155 -9.46 -22.02 10.86
N TYR A 156 -9.27 -22.11 9.55
CA TYR A 156 -10.02 -21.27 8.60
C TYR A 156 -11.53 -21.44 8.77
N LYS A 157 -12.03 -22.68 8.75
CA LYS A 157 -13.46 -22.98 8.87
C LYS A 157 -14.04 -22.45 10.19
N HIS A 158 -13.32 -22.64 11.29
CA HIS A 158 -13.73 -22.12 12.59
C HIS A 158 -13.86 -20.59 12.58
N LEU A 159 -12.86 -19.87 12.06
CA LEU A 159 -12.92 -18.41 11.97
C LEU A 159 -14.04 -17.93 11.05
N ASP A 160 -14.30 -18.65 9.95
CA ASP A 160 -15.40 -18.36 9.03
C ASP A 160 -16.78 -18.55 9.69
N GLU A 161 -16.96 -19.65 10.45
CA GLU A 161 -18.18 -19.93 11.23
C GLU A 161 -18.45 -18.89 12.31
N LEU A 162 -17.42 -18.25 12.87
CA LEU A 162 -17.54 -17.11 13.78
C LEU A 162 -17.89 -15.79 13.07
N GLY A 163 -18.04 -15.78 11.74
CA GLY A 163 -18.26 -14.57 10.93
C GLY A 163 -16.97 -13.80 10.60
N GLY A 164 -15.80 -14.42 10.81
CA GLY A 164 -14.48 -13.83 10.62
C GLY A 164 -13.80 -14.14 9.28
N GLY A 165 -14.53 -14.67 8.31
CA GLY A 165 -13.99 -15.09 7.00
C GLY A 165 -13.38 -13.99 6.15
N SER A 166 -13.68 -12.71 6.45
CA SER A 166 -13.08 -11.55 5.80
C SER A 166 -11.73 -11.12 6.41
N PHE A 167 -11.35 -11.70 7.56
CA PHE A 167 -10.10 -11.41 8.27
C PHE A 167 -9.85 -9.93 8.61
N ILE A 168 -10.89 -9.10 8.71
CA ILE A 168 -10.77 -7.64 8.97
C ILE A 168 -9.93 -7.31 10.21
N PHE A 169 -9.88 -8.20 11.20
CA PHE A 169 -9.02 -8.04 12.38
C PHE A 169 -7.50 -8.08 12.08
N ALA A 170 -7.09 -8.56 10.91
CA ALA A 170 -5.72 -8.46 10.39
C ALA A 170 -5.48 -7.23 9.50
N PHE A 171 -6.49 -6.37 9.30
CA PHE A 171 -6.39 -5.18 8.44
C PHE A 171 -5.20 -4.29 8.82
N ARG A 172 -5.11 -3.93 10.11
CA ARG A 172 -4.03 -3.08 10.63
C ARG A 172 -2.65 -3.72 10.43
N MET A 173 -2.55 -5.03 10.63
CA MET A 173 -1.30 -5.77 10.45
C MET A 173 -0.73 -5.61 9.04
N LEU A 174 -1.60 -5.69 8.03
CA LEU A 174 -1.19 -5.63 6.63
C LEU A 174 -1.06 -4.17 6.13
N MET A 175 -1.95 -3.28 6.59
CA MET A 175 -1.95 -1.88 6.18
C MET A 175 -0.66 -1.15 6.54
N VAL A 176 -0.17 -1.34 7.78
CA VAL A 176 1.03 -0.66 8.30
C VAL A 176 2.20 -1.61 8.56
N LEU A 177 2.28 -2.71 7.80
CA LEU A 177 3.39 -3.69 7.86
C LEU A 177 3.76 -4.11 9.29
N PHE A 178 2.75 -4.46 10.08
CA PHE A 178 2.85 -4.90 11.46
C PHE A 178 3.47 -3.89 12.45
N ARG A 179 3.57 -2.61 12.09
CA ARG A 179 4.12 -1.57 12.97
C ARG A 179 3.33 -1.40 14.27
N ARG A 180 2.11 -1.91 14.39
CA ARG A 180 1.37 -1.86 15.65
C ARG A 180 1.45 -3.16 16.44
N GLU A 181 2.06 -4.20 15.88
CA GLU A 181 2.08 -5.57 16.41
C GLU A 181 3.45 -5.98 16.92
N PHE A 182 4.53 -5.42 16.36
CA PHE A 182 5.90 -5.64 16.81
C PHE A 182 6.44 -4.44 17.60
N SER A 183 7.50 -4.68 18.38
CA SER A 183 8.31 -3.59 18.93
C SER A 183 8.90 -2.73 17.81
N PHE A 184 9.37 -1.52 18.13
CA PHE A 184 9.99 -0.64 17.14
C PHE A 184 11.19 -1.33 16.46
N SER A 185 12.09 -1.92 17.25
CA SER A 185 13.25 -2.66 16.76
C SER A 185 12.87 -3.88 15.94
N ASP A 186 11.91 -4.68 16.41
CA ASP A 186 11.44 -5.86 15.67
C ASP A 186 10.77 -5.48 14.35
N SER A 187 10.08 -4.33 14.27
CA SER A 187 9.47 -3.88 13.01
C SER A 187 10.52 -3.52 11.97
N LEU A 188 11.58 -2.82 12.37
CA LEU A 188 12.70 -2.51 11.48
C LEU A 188 13.34 -3.81 10.96
N TYR A 189 13.64 -4.74 11.87
CA TYR A 189 14.20 -6.04 11.51
C TYR A 189 13.26 -6.82 10.57
N LEU A 190 11.96 -6.81 10.86
CA LEU A 190 10.95 -7.47 10.02
C LEU A 190 10.98 -6.91 8.60
N TRP A 191 10.98 -5.58 8.46
CA TRP A 191 10.96 -4.90 7.16
C TRP A 191 12.22 -5.19 6.34
N GLU A 192 13.41 -5.07 6.96
CA GLU A 192 14.68 -5.38 6.30
C GLU A 192 14.70 -6.83 5.78
N ILE A 193 14.26 -7.78 6.60
CA ILE A 193 14.21 -9.18 6.20
C ILE A 193 13.17 -9.41 5.10
N MET A 194 11.97 -8.82 5.20
CA MET A 194 10.95 -8.95 4.17
C MET A 194 11.43 -8.43 2.82
N TRP A 195 12.02 -7.23 2.78
CA TRP A 195 12.56 -6.67 1.53
C TRP A 195 13.71 -7.49 0.97
N ALA A 196 14.59 -8.03 1.81
CA ALA A 196 15.66 -8.92 1.37
C ALA A 196 15.12 -10.29 0.86
N LEU A 197 13.99 -10.75 1.38
CA LEU A 197 13.35 -11.99 0.95
C LEU A 197 12.65 -11.83 -0.40
N GLU A 198 12.02 -10.69 -0.63
CA GLU A 198 11.33 -10.30 -1.88
C GLU A 198 12.28 -9.69 -2.93
N PHE A 199 13.58 -9.58 -2.64
CA PHE A 199 14.52 -8.92 -3.54
C PHE A 199 14.59 -9.58 -4.92
N ASP A 200 14.39 -8.77 -5.95
CA ASP A 200 14.44 -9.13 -7.36
C ASP A 200 15.55 -8.29 -8.05
N PRO A 201 16.62 -8.90 -8.60
CA PRO A 201 17.69 -8.18 -9.28
C PRO A 201 17.29 -7.62 -10.65
N ASP A 202 16.20 -8.13 -11.23
CA ASP A 202 15.66 -7.71 -12.53
C ASP A 202 14.52 -6.69 -12.35
N GLU A 203 14.08 -6.39 -11.12
CA GLU A 203 13.27 -5.20 -10.82
C GLU A 203 14.05 -3.97 -11.26
N GLY A 204 13.54 -3.29 -12.29
CA GLY A 204 14.24 -2.17 -12.94
C GLY A 204 14.74 -1.11 -11.97
N HIS A 205 15.90 -0.53 -12.27
CA HIS A 205 16.46 0.60 -11.54
C HIS A 205 15.43 1.77 -11.53
N PRO A 206 15.19 2.46 -10.39
CA PRO A 206 14.15 3.49 -10.25
C PRO A 206 14.17 4.63 -11.28
N SER A 207 15.27 4.81 -12.00
CA SER A 207 15.43 5.82 -13.05
C SER A 207 14.64 5.54 -14.33
N ASP A 208 14.05 4.35 -14.50
CA ASP A 208 13.22 3.99 -15.67
C ASP A 208 11.70 4.18 -15.43
N VAL A 209 11.31 4.70 -14.25
CA VAL A 209 9.90 4.81 -13.81
C VAL A 209 9.34 6.21 -14.07
N ARG A 210 9.40 6.68 -15.31
CA ARG A 210 8.46 7.72 -15.79
C ARG A 210 7.34 7.02 -16.55
N GLY A 211 6.34 6.54 -15.82
CA GLY A 211 5.05 6.16 -16.43
C GLY A 211 4.60 4.70 -16.30
N LYS A 212 5.23 3.85 -15.49
CA LYS A 212 4.66 2.55 -15.11
C LYS A 212 4.55 2.47 -13.60
N GLN A 213 3.32 2.54 -13.09
CA GLN A 213 3.01 2.33 -11.68
C GLN A 213 3.47 0.94 -11.25
N PRO A 214 4.29 0.82 -10.22
CA PRO A 214 4.51 -0.45 -9.59
C PRO A 214 3.44 -0.59 -8.50
N VAL A 215 2.45 -1.41 -8.83
CA VAL A 215 1.65 -2.19 -7.87
C VAL A 215 2.64 -2.90 -6.94
N ILE A 216 2.21 -3.46 -5.81
CA ILE A 216 2.93 -4.58 -5.19
C ILE A 216 3.13 -5.64 -6.29
N HIS A 217 4.22 -5.53 -7.04
CA HIS A 217 4.59 -6.45 -8.08
C HIS A 217 5.21 -7.60 -7.33
N VAL A 218 4.37 -8.57 -7.03
CA VAL A 218 4.81 -9.94 -7.20
C VAL A 218 5.48 -9.99 -8.57
N SER A 219 6.74 -10.41 -8.63
CA SER A 219 7.52 -10.55 -9.85
C SER A 219 6.64 -11.08 -10.99
N ARG A 220 6.27 -10.20 -11.92
CA ARG A 220 5.62 -10.58 -13.18
C ARG A 220 6.68 -11.20 -14.06
N HIS A 221 7.01 -12.46 -13.81
CA HIS A 221 7.71 -13.23 -14.81
C HIS A 221 6.67 -13.77 -15.79
N PRO A 222 6.71 -13.37 -17.07
CA PRO A 222 6.12 -14.23 -18.08
C PRO A 222 6.92 -15.52 -18.01
N ILE A 223 6.30 -16.59 -17.52
CA ILE A 223 6.79 -17.96 -17.71
C ILE A 223 6.78 -18.19 -19.21
N ARG A 224 7.84 -17.75 -19.90
CA ARG A 224 8.19 -18.27 -21.21
C ARG A 224 8.89 -19.58 -20.93
N ASP A 225 8.26 -20.65 -21.35
CA ASP A 225 8.83 -22.00 -21.43
C ASP A 225 10.29 -21.91 -21.91
N GLY A 226 11.24 -22.08 -21.00
CA GLY A 226 12.68 -21.99 -21.31
C GLY A 226 13.59 -21.36 -20.25
N TRP A 227 13.07 -20.55 -19.30
CA TRP A 227 13.92 -19.88 -18.29
C TRP A 227 14.42 -20.80 -17.17
N ILE A 228 13.68 -21.87 -16.86
CA ILE A 228 13.99 -22.81 -15.77
C ILE A 228 15.24 -23.67 -16.06
N LEU A 229 15.64 -23.80 -17.33
CA LEU A 229 16.75 -24.68 -17.72
C LEU A 229 18.15 -24.05 -17.55
N ARG A 230 18.27 -22.73 -17.31
CA ARG A 230 19.56 -22.03 -17.25
C ARG A 230 19.92 -21.57 -15.83
N ARG A 231 20.54 -22.50 -15.12
CA ARG A 231 21.50 -22.33 -14.00
C ARG A 231 20.93 -22.11 -12.60
N GLY A 232 21.00 -23.16 -11.79
CA GLY A 232 20.90 -23.09 -10.32
C GLY A 232 21.97 -22.23 -9.61
N ARG A 233 22.99 -21.73 -10.33
CA ARG A 233 24.00 -20.80 -9.79
C ARG A 233 23.64 -19.33 -9.92
N THR A 234 22.67 -18.89 -10.71
CA THR A 234 22.34 -17.43 -10.81
C THR A 234 21.24 -16.99 -9.84
N LEU A 235 20.46 -17.93 -9.33
CA LEU A 235 19.33 -17.64 -8.43
C LEU A 235 19.76 -17.07 -7.08
N TYR A 236 21.00 -17.22 -6.61
CA TYR A 236 21.41 -16.67 -5.29
C TYR A 236 21.29 -15.15 -5.21
N LYS A 237 21.26 -14.46 -6.37
CA LYS A 237 21.04 -13.01 -6.45
C LYS A 237 19.62 -12.60 -6.04
N TRP A 238 18.66 -13.52 -6.16
CA TRP A 238 17.27 -13.32 -5.76
C TRP A 238 17.09 -13.55 -4.27
N GLY A 239 16.15 -12.84 -3.68
CA GLY A 239 15.70 -13.08 -2.31
C GLY A 239 15.17 -14.50 -2.12
N LYS A 240 15.30 -15.03 -0.89
CA LYS A 240 14.98 -16.44 -0.63
C LYS A 240 13.52 -16.79 -0.88
N PHE A 241 12.61 -15.84 -0.65
CA PHE A 241 11.19 -16.00 -0.92
C PHE A 241 10.94 -16.08 -2.43
N GLU A 242 11.52 -15.16 -3.22
CA GLU A 242 11.37 -15.23 -4.68
C GLU A 242 12.02 -16.47 -5.30
N ARG A 243 13.15 -16.93 -4.78
CA ARG A 243 13.72 -18.21 -5.20
C ARG A 243 12.77 -19.39 -4.96
N GLN A 244 11.86 -19.33 -4.00
CA GLN A 244 10.85 -20.36 -3.78
C GLN A 244 9.69 -20.23 -4.78
N ASN A 245 9.24 -19.01 -5.05
CA ASN A 245 8.25 -18.73 -6.10
C ASN A 245 8.70 -19.26 -7.46
N ILE A 246 9.93 -18.94 -7.87
CA ILE A 246 10.48 -19.40 -9.16
C ILE A 246 10.59 -20.93 -9.23
N LYS A 247 10.81 -21.62 -8.10
CA LYS A 247 11.03 -23.07 -8.05
C LYS A 247 9.74 -23.89 -7.94
N TYR A 248 8.73 -23.38 -7.24
CA TYR A 248 7.55 -24.15 -6.85
C TYR A 248 6.22 -23.42 -7.12
N GLY A 249 6.26 -22.15 -7.53
CA GLY A 249 5.08 -21.36 -7.82
C GLY A 249 4.44 -21.78 -9.14
N GLU A 250 3.17 -22.13 -9.10
CA GLU A 250 2.31 -22.39 -10.25
C GLU A 250 1.03 -21.57 -10.12
N GLY A 251 0.48 -21.09 -11.25
CA GLY A 251 -0.76 -20.29 -11.27
C GLY A 251 -0.68 -19.08 -10.34
N ASP A 252 -1.77 -18.66 -9.70
CA ASP A 252 -1.80 -17.46 -8.85
C ASP A 252 -1.05 -17.60 -7.52
N ALA A 253 -0.49 -18.78 -7.20
CA ALA A 253 0.17 -19.04 -5.92
C ALA A 253 1.45 -18.23 -5.69
N HIS A 254 2.11 -17.78 -6.77
CA HIS A 254 3.26 -16.87 -6.67
C HIS A 254 2.84 -15.44 -6.33
N GLU A 255 1.56 -15.06 -6.50
CA GLU A 255 1.06 -13.68 -6.31
C GLU A 255 0.81 -13.23 -4.87
N ILE A 256 1.17 -14.04 -3.88
CA ILE A 256 0.89 -13.74 -2.49
C ILE A 256 2.16 -13.19 -1.83
N PRO A 257 2.22 -11.91 -1.41
CA PRO A 257 3.43 -11.32 -0.85
C PRO A 257 3.80 -11.92 0.52
N ILE A 258 5.07 -11.82 0.92
CA ILE A 258 5.54 -12.49 2.14
C ILE A 258 4.86 -11.96 3.40
N VAL A 259 4.43 -10.70 3.39
CA VAL A 259 3.66 -10.05 4.46
C VAL A 259 2.40 -10.86 4.85
N VAL A 260 1.74 -11.50 3.88
CA VAL A 260 0.56 -12.35 4.12
C VAL A 260 0.96 -13.64 4.83
N PHE A 261 2.10 -14.23 4.47
CA PHE A 261 2.64 -15.40 5.18
C PHE A 261 3.13 -15.05 6.59
N CYS A 262 3.64 -13.82 6.80
CA CYS A 262 3.93 -13.30 8.13
C CYS A 262 2.65 -13.24 8.98
N ALA A 263 1.54 -12.72 8.44
CA ALA A 263 0.25 -12.72 9.13
C ALA A 263 -0.21 -14.15 9.44
N ALA A 264 -0.19 -15.05 8.45
CA ALA A 264 -0.55 -16.45 8.64
C ALA A 264 0.29 -17.14 9.72
N SER A 265 1.57 -16.78 9.86
CA SER A 265 2.45 -17.31 10.92
C SER A 265 2.01 -16.92 12.33
N ILE A 266 1.48 -15.71 12.51
CA ILE A 266 0.95 -15.24 13.79
C ILE A 266 -0.30 -16.05 14.15
N PHE A 267 -1.19 -16.26 13.17
CA PHE A 267 -2.40 -17.07 13.35
C PHE A 267 -2.06 -18.53 13.70
N GLU A 268 -1.12 -19.14 12.97
CA GLU A 268 -0.68 -20.50 13.27
C GLU A 268 -0.08 -20.60 14.68
N SER A 269 0.68 -19.60 15.11
CA SER A 269 1.25 -19.57 16.47
C SER A 269 0.19 -19.54 17.57
N GLN A 270 -0.99 -18.98 17.28
CA GLN A 270 -2.12 -18.88 18.21
C GLN A 270 -3.22 -19.93 17.92
N ARG A 271 -2.97 -20.91 17.03
CA ARG A 271 -3.99 -21.83 16.51
C ARG A 271 -4.89 -22.46 17.59
N LEU A 272 -4.31 -22.90 18.70
CA LEU A 272 -5.06 -23.60 19.76
C LEU A 272 -5.97 -22.64 20.51
N ARG A 273 -5.52 -21.40 20.74
CA ARG A 273 -6.33 -20.36 21.38
C ARG A 273 -7.44 -19.90 20.44
N LEU A 274 -7.12 -19.71 19.16
CA LEU A 274 -8.08 -19.27 18.14
C LEU A 274 -9.16 -20.32 17.85
N GLN A 275 -8.81 -21.61 17.84
CA GLN A 275 -9.79 -22.71 17.72
C GLN A 275 -10.69 -22.84 18.96
N GLY A 276 -10.24 -22.38 20.12
CA GLY A 276 -11.03 -22.33 21.34
C GLY A 276 -11.91 -21.09 21.46
N ALA A 277 -11.74 -20.09 20.59
CA ALA A 277 -12.51 -18.86 20.65
C ALA A 277 -13.97 -19.11 20.26
N VAL A 278 -14.91 -18.54 21.03
CA VAL A 278 -16.35 -18.71 20.76
C VAL A 278 -16.95 -17.56 19.95
N GLY A 279 -16.19 -16.49 19.71
CA GLY A 279 -16.64 -15.31 18.98
C GLY A 279 -15.49 -14.40 18.55
N LEU A 280 -15.79 -13.41 17.70
CA LEU A 280 -14.79 -12.49 17.14
C LEU A 280 -14.12 -11.61 18.20
N ASP A 281 -14.82 -11.27 19.28
CA ASP A 281 -14.25 -10.49 20.38
C ASP A 281 -13.09 -11.23 21.06
N GLU A 282 -13.22 -12.55 21.24
CA GLU A 282 -12.15 -13.38 21.79
C GLU A 282 -11.00 -13.53 20.79
N VAL A 283 -11.29 -13.67 19.50
CA VAL A 283 -10.26 -13.66 18.44
C VAL A 283 -9.46 -12.36 18.49
N LEU A 284 -10.13 -11.21 18.54
CA LEU A 284 -9.50 -9.90 18.68
C LEU A 284 -8.67 -9.80 19.95
N LYS A 285 -9.19 -10.27 21.08
CA LYS A 285 -8.46 -10.30 22.35
C LYS A 285 -7.19 -11.14 22.25
N ILE A 286 -7.26 -12.34 21.67
CA ILE A 286 -6.11 -13.23 21.48
C ILE A 286 -5.02 -12.56 20.64
N LEU A 287 -5.40 -11.89 19.55
CA LEU A 287 -4.46 -11.20 18.66
C LEU A 287 -3.89 -9.92 19.30
N ASN A 288 -4.67 -9.22 20.11
CA ASN A 288 -4.19 -8.07 20.88
C ASN A 288 -3.25 -8.50 22.02
N ASP A 289 -3.46 -9.66 22.65
CA ASP A 289 -2.61 -10.16 23.74
C ASP A 289 -1.16 -10.43 23.33
N VAL A 290 -0.95 -10.76 22.05
CA VAL A 290 0.37 -11.02 21.46
C VAL A 290 1.05 -9.77 20.91
N THR A 291 0.31 -8.68 20.74
CA THR A 291 0.84 -7.40 20.26
C THR A 291 1.97 -6.91 21.18
N GLY A 292 3.08 -6.48 20.58
CA GLY A 292 4.29 -6.03 21.27
C GLY A 292 5.17 -7.15 21.83
N LYS A 293 4.76 -8.43 21.72
CA LYS A 293 5.49 -9.60 22.22
C LYS A 293 5.97 -10.55 21.11
N LEU A 294 5.75 -10.16 19.85
CA LEU A 294 6.14 -10.96 18.69
C LEU A 294 7.64 -10.79 18.42
N ASP A 295 8.30 -11.88 18.01
CA ASP A 295 9.69 -11.91 17.59
C ASP A 295 9.75 -11.94 16.05
N ALA A 296 10.36 -10.91 15.45
CA ALA A 296 10.35 -10.74 13.99
C ALA A 296 11.10 -11.86 13.26
N LYS A 297 12.22 -12.32 13.82
CA LYS A 297 13.02 -13.40 13.23
C LYS A 297 12.26 -14.72 13.18
N LYS A 298 11.55 -15.04 14.26
CA LYS A 298 10.67 -16.21 14.36
C LYS A 298 9.52 -16.09 13.38
N ALA A 299 8.85 -14.94 13.32
CA ALA A 299 7.76 -14.69 12.37
C ALA A 299 8.21 -14.92 10.92
N CYS A 300 9.33 -14.31 10.48
CA CYS A 300 9.89 -14.52 9.14
C CYS A 300 10.27 -15.99 8.86
N LYS A 301 10.86 -16.68 9.85
CA LYS A 301 11.24 -18.09 9.69
C LYS A 301 10.03 -18.99 9.51
N GLU A 302 8.98 -18.79 10.30
CA GLU A 302 7.73 -19.55 10.18
C GLU A 302 6.98 -19.16 8.90
N ALA A 303 6.94 -17.88 8.52
CA ALA A 303 6.37 -17.40 7.26
C ALA A 303 6.99 -18.13 6.04
N LEU A 304 8.31 -18.26 5.97
CA LEU A 304 8.98 -18.99 4.89
C LEU A 304 8.66 -20.50 4.87
N LYS A 305 8.39 -21.11 6.03
CA LYS A 305 7.96 -22.50 6.09
C LYS A 305 6.52 -22.65 5.59
N LEU A 306 5.63 -21.76 6.02
CA LEU A 306 4.24 -21.73 5.59
C LEU A 306 4.14 -21.47 4.09
N HIS A 307 4.92 -20.53 3.57
CA HIS A 307 5.03 -20.26 2.15
C HIS A 307 5.39 -21.51 1.35
N LYS A 308 6.50 -22.18 1.71
CA LYS A 308 6.90 -23.43 1.04
C LYS A 308 5.81 -24.51 1.14
N LYS A 309 5.19 -24.65 2.31
CA LYS A 309 4.09 -25.61 2.53
C LYS A 309 2.87 -25.26 1.66
N TYR A 310 2.60 -23.98 1.46
CA TYR A 310 1.49 -23.47 0.65
C TYR A 310 1.72 -23.80 -0.81
N LEU A 311 2.88 -23.43 -1.38
CA LEU A 311 3.22 -23.71 -2.77
C LEU A 311 3.09 -25.20 -3.11
N LEU A 312 3.64 -26.08 -2.26
CA LEU A 312 3.57 -27.54 -2.47
C LEU A 312 2.13 -28.08 -2.44
N LYS A 313 1.30 -27.58 -1.52
CA LYS A 313 -0.11 -28.01 -1.44
C LYS A 313 -0.94 -27.44 -2.59
N ALA A 314 -0.74 -26.17 -2.95
CA ALA A 314 -1.44 -25.51 -4.04
C ALA A 314 -1.22 -26.24 -5.37
N ALA A 315 0.04 -26.59 -5.69
CA ALA A 315 0.37 -27.39 -6.87
C ALA A 315 -0.34 -28.77 -6.87
N SER A 316 -0.38 -29.45 -5.71
CA SER A 316 -1.08 -30.74 -5.58
C SER A 316 -2.60 -30.69 -5.78
N MET A 317 -3.21 -29.52 -5.54
CA MET A 317 -4.65 -29.30 -5.76
C MET A 317 -4.95 -28.89 -7.20
N GLY A 318 -4.04 -28.15 -7.85
CA GLY A 318 -4.12 -27.80 -9.28
C GLY A 318 -4.04 -29.02 -10.19
N GLY A 319 -3.17 -30.00 -9.87
CA GLY A 319 -2.99 -31.22 -10.66
C GLY A 319 -4.14 -32.24 -10.60
N ARG A 320 -5.19 -32.03 -9.80
CA ARG A 320 -6.39 -32.91 -9.75
C ARG A 320 -7.55 -32.46 -10.65
N ARG A 321 -7.37 -31.37 -11.40
CA ARG A 321 -8.32 -30.89 -12.41
C ARG A 321 -7.84 -31.25 -13.81
N HIS A 322 -7.71 -32.54 -14.13
CA HIS A 322 -7.61 -33.03 -15.51
C HIS A 322 -8.37 -34.33 -15.68
#